data_AF-A0A178E4C9-F1
#
_entry.id   AF-A0A178E4C9-F1
#
_cell.length_a   1.000
_cell.length_b   1.000
_cell.length_c   1.000
_cell.angle_alpha   90.00
_cell.angle_beta   90.00
_cell.angle_gamma   90.00
#
_symmetry.space_group_name_H-M   'P 1'
#
loop_
_entity.id
_entity.type
_entity.pdbx_description
1 polymer ?
#
loop_
_entity_poly.entity_id
_entity_poly.type
_entity_poly.pdbx_seq_one_letter_code
_entity_poly.pdbx_strand_id
1 'polypeptide(L)'
;MSIPSIITPKTSSARQSFDSVPSRPSSDMPASVQSEHTAVQDPEELESELNLLRSTYEESLKDNREEINSHLERIDALQSKLTYLSQQLAESAKVASNEAEKGSEERKLAEKDAQIAALMEEGQKLSKTEMKHMTTIKQIRAKTQEQNKEIATLKQRLSKAEKSIAEQSDRAKRAEAAEKVSQEKLKIVGKIEKDIEAIRAEREEAGLTISELRRQLNEALSRAESAEQRAQSGALEAEKRTTASLKEDIENLRIEKKLAEDRAKRELQTSRDEAKSQQEKGKVVELELRGEIAVSPLGSLSNVSLANMRSES
;
A
#
# COMPACT_ATOMS: atom_id res chain seq x y z
N MET A 1 29.59 18.46 -83.52
CA MET A 1 28.54 18.65 -84.54
C MET A 1 27.30 19.16 -83.83
N SER A 2 26.91 20.39 -84.15
CA SER A 2 25.80 21.13 -83.52
C SER A 2 24.46 20.60 -84.00
N ILE A 3 23.57 20.30 -83.06
CA ILE A 3 22.16 19.98 -83.35
C ILE A 3 21.37 21.30 -83.32
N PRO A 4 20.56 21.59 -84.36
CA PRO A 4 19.90 22.89 -84.52
C PRO A 4 18.74 23.10 -83.53
N SER A 5 18.67 24.34 -83.04
CA SER A 5 17.60 24.89 -82.21
C SER A 5 16.27 24.91 -82.97
N ILE A 6 15.26 24.25 -82.42
CA ILE A 6 13.87 24.35 -82.88
C ILE A 6 13.27 25.64 -82.31
N ILE A 7 12.92 26.55 -83.22
CA ILE A 7 12.15 27.77 -82.97
C ILE A 7 10.68 27.37 -82.82
N THR A 8 10.11 27.55 -81.62
CA THR A 8 8.66 27.46 -81.42
C THR A 8 8.02 28.84 -81.61
N PRO A 9 6.91 28.95 -82.36
CA PRO A 9 6.20 30.22 -82.51
C PRO A 9 5.45 30.59 -81.23
N LYS A 10 5.60 31.87 -80.83
CA LYS A 10 4.72 32.54 -79.86
C LYS A 10 3.31 32.57 -80.44
N THR A 11 2.42 31.72 -79.93
CA THR A 11 0.97 31.94 -80.06
C THR A 11 0.49 32.59 -78.77
N SER A 12 0.15 33.87 -78.90
CA SER A 12 -0.61 34.63 -77.93
C SER A 12 -1.99 33.99 -77.77
N SER A 13 -2.25 33.36 -76.64
CA SER A 13 -3.60 33.14 -76.15
C SER A 13 -3.62 33.49 -74.67
N ALA A 14 -4.03 34.72 -74.41
CA ALA A 14 -4.42 35.17 -73.10
C ALA A 14 -5.70 34.42 -72.71
N ARG A 15 -5.56 33.26 -72.07
CA ARG A 15 -6.62 32.79 -71.18
C ARG A 15 -6.53 33.64 -69.92
N GLN A 16 -7.36 34.66 -69.87
CA GLN A 16 -7.71 35.34 -68.64
C GLN A 16 -8.18 34.27 -67.65
N SER A 17 -7.42 34.15 -66.57
CA SER A 17 -7.81 33.48 -65.35
C SER A 17 -9.05 34.17 -64.80
N PHE A 18 -10.20 33.51 -64.90
CA PHE A 18 -11.29 33.77 -63.97
C PHE A 18 -10.91 33.06 -62.67
N ASP A 19 -10.09 33.76 -61.89
CA ASP A 19 -9.80 33.45 -60.51
C ASP A 19 -11.13 33.61 -59.75
N SER A 20 -11.76 32.49 -59.43
CA SER A 20 -13.00 32.45 -58.66
C SER A 20 -12.70 32.85 -57.23
N VAL A 21 -12.75 34.16 -56.97
CA VAL A 21 -12.82 34.71 -55.63
C VAL A 21 -14.10 34.17 -54.97
N PRO A 22 -14.04 33.55 -53.78
CA PRO A 22 -15.24 33.17 -53.07
C PRO A 22 -15.92 34.45 -52.57
N SER A 23 -16.94 34.90 -53.32
CA SER A 23 -17.86 35.95 -52.89
C SER A 23 -18.58 35.48 -51.63
N ARG A 24 -18.07 35.96 -50.50
CA ARG A 24 -18.74 35.98 -49.20
C ARG A 24 -19.99 36.85 -49.35
N PRO A 25 -21.22 36.33 -49.20
CA PRO A 25 -22.38 37.19 -49.17
C PRO A 25 -22.33 38.00 -47.87
N SER A 26 -22.21 39.32 -48.03
CA SER A 26 -22.41 40.30 -46.97
C SER A 26 -23.89 40.29 -46.61
N SER A 27 -24.21 39.81 -45.41
CA SER A 27 -25.54 39.88 -44.83
C SER A 27 -25.79 41.31 -44.33
N ASP A 28 -26.26 42.19 -45.21
CA ASP A 28 -26.98 43.38 -44.78
C ASP A 28 -28.41 42.98 -44.43
N MET A 29 -28.76 43.18 -43.16
CA MET A 29 -30.14 43.10 -42.66
C MET A 29 -31.01 44.15 -43.36
N PRO A 30 -32.22 43.78 -43.78
CA PRO A 30 -33.38 44.63 -43.61
C PRO A 30 -34.21 44.15 -42.42
N ALA A 31 -34.67 45.13 -41.67
CA ALA A 31 -35.57 44.99 -40.54
C ALA A 31 -36.88 44.27 -40.92
N SER A 32 -37.31 43.40 -40.00
CA SER A 32 -38.70 43.10 -39.61
C SER A 32 -39.79 43.41 -40.65
N VAL A 33 -40.21 42.37 -41.36
CA VAL A 33 -41.62 42.18 -41.71
C VAL A 33 -42.01 40.78 -41.25
N GLN A 34 -43.01 40.76 -40.39
CA GLN A 34 -43.65 39.60 -39.79
C GLN A 34 -43.97 38.51 -40.81
N SER A 35 -43.64 37.28 -40.48
CA SER A 35 -44.41 36.12 -40.95
C SER A 35 -44.46 35.12 -39.80
N GLU A 36 -45.45 35.33 -38.94
CA GLU A 36 -45.93 34.35 -37.99
C GLU A 36 -46.51 33.18 -38.76
N HIS A 37 -45.81 32.04 -38.78
CA HIS A 37 -46.41 30.71 -38.91
C HIS A 37 -45.40 29.65 -38.43
N THR A 38 -45.02 29.71 -37.15
CA THR A 38 -44.71 28.48 -36.42
C THR A 38 -46.04 27.84 -36.03
N ALA A 39 -46.76 27.31 -37.01
CA ALA A 39 -47.72 26.26 -36.73
C ALA A 39 -46.87 25.05 -36.30
N VAL A 40 -47.20 24.48 -35.15
CA VAL A 40 -46.76 23.14 -34.77
C VAL A 40 -47.30 22.22 -35.87
N GLN A 41 -46.50 21.97 -36.92
CA GLN A 41 -46.83 20.92 -37.89
C GLN A 41 -46.92 19.62 -37.10
N ASP A 42 -48.05 18.95 -37.21
CA ASP A 42 -48.26 17.66 -36.56
C ASP A 42 -47.13 16.72 -37.04
N PRO A 43 -46.40 16.01 -36.15
CA PRO A 43 -45.37 15.05 -36.57
C PRO A 43 -45.85 14.07 -37.66
N GLU A 44 -47.14 13.72 -37.67
CA GLU A 44 -47.75 12.91 -38.73
C GLU A 44 -47.78 13.61 -40.10
N GLU A 45 -48.04 14.93 -40.15
CA GLU A 45 -48.02 15.70 -41.40
C GLU A 45 -46.60 15.82 -41.96
N LEU A 46 -45.61 16.05 -41.08
CA LEU A 46 -44.19 16.12 -41.44
C LEU A 46 -43.63 14.79 -41.94
N GLU A 47 -44.01 13.68 -41.30
CA GLU A 47 -43.69 12.33 -41.78
C GLU A 47 -44.38 12.02 -43.12
N SER A 48 -45.63 12.48 -43.30
CA SER A 48 -46.36 12.32 -44.57
C SER A 48 -45.69 13.10 -45.71
N GLU A 49 -45.22 14.32 -45.45
CA GLU A 49 -44.51 15.17 -46.42
C GLU A 49 -43.14 14.58 -46.76
N LEU A 50 -42.40 14.07 -45.77
CA LEU A 50 -41.14 13.36 -46.00
C LEU A 50 -41.33 12.07 -46.80
N ASN A 51 -42.40 11.32 -46.53
CA ASN A 51 -42.72 10.11 -47.29
C ASN A 51 -43.16 10.44 -48.71
N LEU A 52 -43.95 11.51 -48.92
CA LEU A 52 -44.30 12.00 -50.24
C LEU A 52 -43.05 12.48 -51.01
N LEU A 53 -42.14 13.20 -50.36
CA LEU A 53 -40.90 13.67 -50.98
C LEU A 53 -39.97 12.51 -51.34
N ARG A 54 -39.88 11.48 -50.48
CA ARG A 54 -39.14 10.24 -50.81
C ARG A 54 -39.80 9.50 -51.98
N SER A 55 -41.12 9.36 -51.97
CA SER A 55 -41.87 8.69 -53.02
C SER A 55 -41.70 9.38 -54.37
N THR A 56 -41.87 10.71 -54.41
CA THR A 56 -41.69 11.51 -55.64
C THR A 56 -40.24 11.49 -56.14
N TYR A 57 -39.25 11.50 -55.23
CA TYR A 57 -37.85 11.34 -55.60
C TYR A 57 -37.56 9.95 -56.20
N GLU A 58 -38.11 8.88 -55.61
CA GLU A 58 -37.98 7.53 -56.14
C GLU A 58 -38.65 7.37 -57.50
N GLU A 59 -39.82 7.98 -57.70
CA GLU A 59 -40.54 8.00 -58.98
C GLU A 59 -39.73 8.75 -60.04
N SER A 60 -39.20 9.94 -59.72
CA SER A 60 -38.30 10.69 -60.62
C SER A 60 -37.03 9.90 -61.00
N LEU A 61 -36.45 9.15 -60.06
CA LEU A 61 -35.32 8.27 -60.36
C LEU A 61 -35.68 7.10 -61.28
N LYS A 62 -36.92 6.58 -61.19
CA LYS A 62 -37.41 5.53 -62.09
C LYS A 62 -37.62 6.10 -63.49
N ASP A 63 -38.34 7.20 -63.62
CA ASP A 63 -38.59 7.86 -64.91
C ASP A 63 -37.29 8.19 -65.64
N ASN A 64 -36.30 8.72 -64.92
CA ASN A 64 -34.98 9.02 -65.47
C ASN A 64 -34.26 7.75 -65.98
N ARG A 65 -34.33 6.64 -65.22
CA ARG A 65 -33.75 5.36 -65.67
C ARG A 65 -34.44 4.84 -66.93
N GLU A 66 -35.76 4.96 -67.00
CA GLU A 66 -36.54 4.56 -68.18
C GLU A 66 -36.20 5.41 -69.40
N GLU A 67 -36.07 6.72 -69.25
CA GLU A 67 -35.64 7.63 -70.32
C GLU A 67 -34.22 7.29 -70.82
N ILE A 68 -33.28 7.06 -69.90
CA ILE A 68 -31.92 6.62 -70.24
C ILE A 68 -31.95 5.30 -71.00
N ASN A 69 -32.74 4.33 -70.54
CA ASN A 69 -32.85 3.03 -71.21
C ASN A 69 -33.44 3.17 -72.62
N SER A 70 -34.47 3.99 -72.80
CA SER A 70 -35.04 4.29 -74.12
C SER A 70 -34.00 4.91 -75.07
N HIS A 71 -33.18 5.84 -74.56
CA HIS A 71 -32.09 6.42 -75.34
C HIS A 71 -31.02 5.39 -75.70
N LEU A 72 -30.66 4.49 -74.78
CA LEU A 72 -29.71 3.41 -75.05
C LEU A 72 -30.23 2.45 -76.13
N GLU A 73 -31.49 2.02 -76.05
CA GLU A 73 -32.12 1.18 -77.08
C GLU A 73 -32.11 1.86 -78.45
N ARG A 74 -32.41 3.17 -78.49
CA ARG A 74 -32.36 3.95 -79.73
C ARG A 74 -30.93 4.05 -80.28
N ILE A 75 -29.93 4.23 -79.43
CA ILE A 75 -28.52 4.24 -79.82
C ILE A 75 -28.12 2.87 -80.39
N ASP A 76 -28.49 1.77 -79.73
CA ASP A 76 -28.18 0.41 -80.19
C ASP A 76 -28.85 0.09 -81.54
N ALA A 77 -30.10 0.52 -81.73
CA ALA A 77 -30.80 0.40 -83.00
C ALA A 77 -30.10 1.19 -84.12
N LEU A 78 -29.68 2.43 -83.85
CA LEU A 78 -28.95 3.26 -84.80
C LEU A 78 -27.57 2.68 -85.13
N GLN A 79 -26.85 2.17 -84.16
CA GLN A 79 -25.55 1.51 -84.36
C GLN A 79 -25.70 0.24 -85.22
N SER A 80 -26.72 -0.57 -84.95
CA SER A 80 -27.01 -1.77 -85.74
C SER A 80 -27.34 -1.42 -87.19
N LYS A 81 -28.18 -0.40 -87.42
CA LYS A 81 -28.50 0.09 -88.76
C LYS A 81 -27.27 0.63 -89.48
N LEU A 82 -26.42 1.38 -88.78
CA LEU A 82 -25.19 1.94 -89.34
C LEU A 82 -24.22 0.82 -89.76
N THR A 83 -24.09 -0.22 -88.94
CA THR A 83 -23.27 -1.40 -89.23
C THR A 83 -23.79 -2.16 -90.45
N TYR A 84 -25.12 -2.34 -90.53
CA TYR A 84 -25.77 -2.98 -91.68
C TYR A 84 -25.53 -2.19 -92.97
N LEU A 85 -25.73 -0.86 -92.95
CA LEU A 85 -25.49 0.00 -94.11
C LEU A 85 -24.03 0.00 -94.53
N SER A 86 -23.06 0.00 -93.59
CA SER A 86 -21.64 -0.08 -93.94
C SER A 86 -21.27 -1.43 -94.57
N GLN A 87 -21.86 -2.54 -94.11
CA GLN A 87 -21.67 -3.85 -94.72
C GLN A 87 -22.26 -3.91 -96.12
N GLN A 88 -23.49 -3.40 -96.29
CA GLN A 88 -24.14 -3.32 -97.60
C GLN A 88 -23.35 -2.44 -98.58
N LEU A 89 -22.79 -1.32 -98.11
CA LEU A 89 -21.92 -0.46 -98.90
C LEU A 89 -20.64 -1.19 -99.31
N ALA A 90 -19.98 -1.93 -98.40
CA ALA A 90 -18.79 -2.71 -98.71
C ALA A 90 -19.06 -3.80 -99.75
N GLU A 91 -20.18 -4.52 -99.62
CA GLU A 91 -20.59 -5.56 -100.56
C GLU A 91 -20.93 -4.98 -101.94
N SER A 92 -21.70 -3.89 -101.99
CA SER A 92 -22.05 -3.20 -103.22
C SER A 92 -20.82 -2.63 -103.93
N ALA A 93 -19.92 -1.97 -103.19
CA ALA A 93 -18.65 -1.48 -103.68
C ALA A 93 -17.78 -2.60 -104.27
N LYS A 94 -17.73 -3.76 -103.61
CA LYS A 94 -16.96 -4.92 -104.09
C LYS A 94 -17.53 -5.48 -105.40
N VAL A 95 -18.85 -5.58 -105.53
CA VAL A 95 -19.51 -6.02 -106.76
C VAL A 95 -19.27 -5.02 -107.90
N ALA A 96 -19.52 -3.73 -107.65
CA ALA A 96 -19.33 -2.67 -108.65
C ALA A 96 -17.87 -2.53 -109.13
N SER A 97 -16.89 -2.67 -108.24
CA SER A 97 -15.46 -2.65 -108.61
C SER A 97 -15.03 -3.85 -109.46
N ASN A 98 -15.68 -5.01 -109.27
CA ASN A 98 -15.42 -6.23 -110.05
C ASN A 98 -16.07 -6.19 -111.44
N GLU A 99 -17.24 -5.57 -111.56
CA GLU A 99 -17.99 -5.44 -112.83
C GLU A 99 -17.48 -4.29 -113.71
N ALA A 100 -16.91 -3.24 -113.12
CA ALA A 100 -16.44 -2.06 -113.85
C ALA A 100 -15.07 -2.26 -114.54
N GLU A 101 -14.94 -1.70 -115.76
CA GLU A 101 -13.69 -1.65 -116.50
C GLU A 101 -12.58 -0.93 -115.72
N LYS A 102 -11.35 -1.41 -115.86
CA LYS A 102 -10.20 -0.86 -115.13
C LYS A 102 -9.98 0.61 -115.52
N GLY A 103 -10.06 1.49 -114.54
CA GLY A 103 -9.83 2.93 -114.70
C GLY A 103 -11.09 3.78 -114.94
N SER A 104 -12.28 3.16 -115.03
CA SER A 104 -13.54 3.89 -115.16
C SER A 104 -13.87 4.69 -113.90
N GLU A 105 -14.76 5.69 -114.04
CA GLU A 105 -15.22 6.49 -112.91
C GLU A 105 -16.04 5.66 -111.92
N GLU A 106 -16.83 4.69 -112.40
CA GLU A 106 -17.59 3.75 -111.57
C GLU A 106 -16.67 2.92 -110.66
N ARG A 107 -15.53 2.46 -111.19
CA ARG A 107 -14.55 1.71 -110.40
C ARG A 107 -13.93 2.56 -109.29
N LYS A 108 -13.62 3.83 -109.59
CA LYS A 108 -13.09 4.78 -108.59
C LYS A 108 -14.11 5.11 -107.51
N LEU A 109 -15.39 5.21 -107.87
CA LEU A 109 -16.48 5.43 -106.92
C LEU A 109 -16.61 4.22 -105.98
N ALA A 110 -16.61 3.01 -106.56
CA ALA A 110 -16.66 1.77 -105.80
C ALA A 110 -15.45 1.60 -104.85
N GLU A 111 -14.24 1.97 -105.28
CA GLU A 111 -13.05 1.96 -104.40
C GLU A 111 -13.18 2.94 -103.22
N LYS A 112 -13.78 4.12 -103.44
CA LYS A 112 -14.06 5.07 -102.35
C LYS A 112 -15.12 4.55 -101.39
N ASP A 113 -16.18 3.92 -101.90
CA ASP A 113 -17.22 3.32 -101.06
C ASP A 113 -16.66 2.18 -100.20
N ALA A 114 -15.76 1.36 -100.75
CA ALA A 114 -15.03 0.35 -99.97
C ALA A 114 -14.15 0.99 -98.88
N GLN A 115 -13.47 2.10 -99.18
CA GLN A 115 -12.66 2.84 -98.21
C GLN A 115 -13.52 3.46 -97.09
N ILE A 116 -14.69 4.01 -97.43
CA ILE A 116 -15.65 4.54 -96.46
C ILE A 116 -16.12 3.43 -95.53
N ALA A 117 -16.50 2.26 -96.05
CA ALA A 117 -16.93 1.14 -95.22
C ALA A 117 -15.83 0.66 -94.27
N ALA A 118 -14.57 0.56 -94.75
CA ALA A 118 -13.43 0.17 -93.92
C ALA A 118 -13.17 1.19 -92.78
N LEU A 119 -13.22 2.48 -93.08
CA LEU A 119 -13.08 3.53 -92.05
C LEU A 119 -14.22 3.51 -91.03
N MET A 120 -15.45 3.19 -91.44
CA MET A 120 -16.58 3.05 -90.53
C MET A 120 -16.40 1.87 -89.58
N GLU A 121 -15.95 0.71 -90.07
CA GLU A 121 -15.65 -0.45 -89.23
C GLU A 121 -14.53 -0.16 -88.24
N GLU A 122 -13.45 0.49 -88.69
CA GLU A 122 -12.34 0.90 -87.83
C GLU A 122 -12.81 1.90 -86.75
N GLY A 123 -13.62 2.90 -87.13
CA GLY A 123 -14.20 3.87 -86.20
C GLY A 123 -15.08 3.21 -85.13
N GLN A 124 -15.92 2.24 -85.51
CA GLN A 124 -16.73 1.47 -84.55
C GLN A 124 -15.86 0.65 -83.61
N LYS A 125 -14.81 0.00 -84.14
CA LYS A 125 -13.87 -0.79 -83.34
C LYS A 125 -13.12 0.09 -82.34
N LEU A 126 -12.64 1.25 -82.78
CA LEU A 126 -11.95 2.22 -81.94
C LEU A 126 -12.86 2.74 -80.82
N SER A 127 -14.10 3.12 -81.15
CA SER A 127 -15.09 3.56 -80.16
C SER A 127 -15.37 2.48 -79.10
N LYS A 128 -15.54 1.22 -79.50
CA LYS A 128 -15.71 0.09 -78.56
C LYS A 128 -14.48 -0.10 -77.65
N THR A 129 -13.26 0.06 -78.18
CA THR A 129 -12.04 -0.04 -77.36
C THR A 129 -11.90 1.13 -76.38
N GLU A 130 -12.21 2.36 -76.80
CA GLU A 130 -12.14 3.54 -75.95
C GLU A 130 -13.17 3.45 -74.80
N MET A 131 -14.39 3.00 -75.09
CA MET A 131 -15.42 2.77 -74.06
C MET A 131 -15.01 1.71 -73.03
N LYS A 132 -14.34 0.63 -73.45
CA LYS A 132 -13.76 -0.36 -72.54
C LYS A 132 -12.71 0.27 -71.64
N HIS A 133 -11.75 1.01 -72.21
CA HIS A 133 -10.71 1.69 -71.45
C HIS A 133 -11.28 2.71 -70.46
N MET A 134 -12.26 3.51 -70.88
CA MET A 134 -12.95 4.47 -70.01
C MET A 134 -13.62 3.77 -68.82
N THR A 135 -14.27 2.63 -69.07
CA THR A 135 -14.89 1.80 -68.02
C THR A 135 -13.85 1.25 -67.05
N THR A 136 -12.73 0.71 -67.56
CA THR A 136 -11.62 0.23 -66.73
C THR A 136 -11.01 1.35 -65.89
N ILE A 137 -10.81 2.55 -66.45
CA ILE A 137 -10.31 3.71 -65.70
C ILE A 137 -11.27 4.09 -64.57
N LYS A 138 -12.59 4.12 -64.84
CA LYS A 138 -13.60 4.37 -63.80
C LYS A 138 -13.55 3.33 -62.68
N GLN A 139 -13.43 2.04 -63.04
CA GLN A 139 -13.30 0.95 -62.06
C GLN A 139 -12.02 1.07 -61.21
N ILE A 140 -10.88 1.35 -61.83
CA ILE A 140 -9.60 1.54 -61.11
C ILE A 140 -9.69 2.74 -60.16
N ARG A 141 -10.30 3.85 -60.58
CA ARG A 141 -10.50 5.03 -59.73
C ARG A 141 -11.39 4.71 -58.53
N ALA A 142 -12.51 4.02 -58.74
CA ALA A 142 -13.42 3.61 -57.67
C ALA A 142 -12.70 2.69 -56.65
N LYS A 143 -11.99 1.67 -57.15
CA LYS A 143 -11.21 0.76 -56.30
C LYS A 143 -10.12 1.49 -55.52
N THR A 144 -9.41 2.43 -56.14
CA THR A 144 -8.37 3.23 -55.48
C THR A 144 -8.98 4.09 -54.36
N GLN A 145 -10.15 4.67 -54.58
CA GLN A 145 -10.85 5.46 -53.57
C GLN A 145 -11.31 4.60 -52.39
N GLU A 146 -11.81 3.40 -52.64
CA GLU A 146 -12.18 2.43 -51.61
C GLU A 146 -10.96 1.98 -50.78
N GLN A 147 -9.88 1.58 -51.45
CA GLN A 147 -8.62 1.22 -50.79
C GLN A 147 -8.05 2.35 -49.94
N ASN A 148 -8.12 3.61 -50.41
CA ASN A 148 -7.68 4.76 -49.62
C ASN A 148 -8.53 4.95 -48.35
N LYS A 149 -9.84 4.70 -48.42
CA LYS A 149 -10.71 4.72 -47.22
C LYS A 149 -10.34 3.59 -46.26
N GLU A 150 -10.14 2.38 -46.76
CA GLU A 150 -9.69 1.25 -45.93
C GLU A 150 -8.36 1.55 -45.24
N ILE A 151 -7.36 2.03 -45.99
CA ILE A 151 -6.05 2.42 -45.44
C ILE A 151 -6.21 3.50 -44.36
N ALA A 152 -7.07 4.50 -44.57
CA ALA A 152 -7.32 5.53 -43.56
C ALA A 152 -7.92 4.95 -42.28
N THR A 153 -8.91 4.05 -42.39
CA THR A 153 -9.51 3.37 -41.23
C THR A 153 -8.53 2.45 -40.51
N LEU A 154 -7.69 1.72 -41.25
CA LEU A 154 -6.64 0.87 -40.67
C LEU A 154 -5.59 1.70 -39.93
N LYS A 155 -5.13 2.81 -40.51
CA LYS A 155 -4.21 3.75 -39.82
C LYS A 155 -4.82 4.32 -38.55
N GLN A 156 -6.11 4.67 -38.57
CA GLN A 156 -6.80 5.16 -37.38
C GLN A 156 -6.90 4.08 -36.29
N ARG A 157 -7.22 2.83 -36.65
CA ARG A 157 -7.27 1.70 -35.72
C ARG A 157 -5.89 1.39 -35.14
N LEU A 158 -4.85 1.40 -35.98
CA LEU A 158 -3.47 1.18 -35.57
C LEU A 158 -3.01 2.24 -34.56
N SER A 159 -3.24 3.53 -34.85
CA SER A 159 -2.90 4.61 -33.92
C SER A 159 -3.63 4.51 -32.58
N LYS A 160 -4.91 4.08 -32.58
CA LYS A 160 -5.65 3.81 -31.35
C LYS A 160 -5.07 2.63 -30.56
N ALA A 161 -4.72 1.55 -31.25
CA ALA A 161 -4.12 0.37 -30.64
C ALA A 161 -2.75 0.69 -30.01
N GLU A 162 -1.89 1.44 -30.72
CA GLU A 162 -0.59 1.88 -30.21
C GLU A 162 -0.72 2.73 -28.94
N LYS A 163 -1.66 3.69 -28.93
CA LYS A 163 -1.95 4.49 -27.72
C LYS A 163 -2.41 3.61 -26.55
N SER A 164 -3.33 2.69 -26.81
CA SER A 164 -3.82 1.76 -25.79
C SER A 164 -2.70 0.87 -25.24
N ILE A 165 -1.79 0.39 -26.09
CA ILE A 165 -0.63 -0.42 -25.67
C ILE A 165 0.31 0.41 -24.79
N ALA A 166 0.60 1.65 -25.17
CA ALA A 166 1.44 2.54 -24.36
C ALA A 166 0.81 2.80 -22.97
N GLU A 167 -0.47 3.12 -22.91
CA GLU A 167 -1.20 3.35 -21.65
C GLU A 167 -1.22 2.09 -20.75
N GLN A 168 -1.42 0.91 -21.34
CA GLN A 168 -1.38 -0.36 -20.61
C GLN A 168 0.02 -0.69 -20.11
N SER A 169 1.06 -0.44 -20.91
CA SER A 169 2.46 -0.63 -20.50
C SER A 169 2.82 0.27 -19.33
N ASP A 170 2.43 1.54 -19.37
CA ASP A 170 2.70 2.48 -18.28
C ASP A 170 1.91 2.15 -17.01
N ARG A 171 0.70 1.58 -17.16
CA ARG A 171 -0.08 1.07 -16.02
C ARG A 171 0.59 -0.16 -15.41
N ALA A 172 1.07 -1.10 -16.24
CA ALA A 172 1.78 -2.28 -15.79
C ALA A 172 3.06 -1.91 -15.02
N LYS A 173 3.89 -1.00 -15.56
CA LYS A 173 5.11 -0.52 -14.87
C LYS A 173 4.80 0.12 -13.51
N ARG A 174 3.72 0.89 -13.40
CA ARG A 174 3.28 1.48 -12.13
C ARG A 174 2.82 0.42 -11.13
N ALA A 175 2.09 -0.59 -11.61
CA ALA A 175 1.66 -1.71 -10.78
C ALA A 175 2.86 -2.52 -10.26
N GLU A 176 3.83 -2.84 -11.13
CA GLU A 176 5.06 -3.54 -10.74
C GLU A 176 5.88 -2.74 -9.71
N ALA A 177 6.00 -1.42 -9.88
CA ALA A 177 6.69 -0.57 -8.91
C ALA A 177 5.99 -0.58 -7.54
N ALA A 178 4.65 -0.50 -7.53
CA ALA A 178 3.86 -0.58 -6.31
C ALA A 178 3.98 -1.96 -5.63
N GLU A 179 4.01 -3.04 -6.42
CA GLU A 179 4.21 -4.39 -5.91
C GLU A 179 5.58 -4.55 -5.25
N LYS A 180 6.66 -4.06 -5.88
CA LYS A 180 8.01 -4.11 -5.28
C LYS A 180 8.06 -3.41 -3.94
N VAL A 181 7.47 -2.21 -3.84
CA VAL A 181 7.38 -1.46 -2.56
C VAL A 181 6.57 -2.25 -1.52
N SER A 182 5.48 -2.91 -1.93
CA SER A 182 4.68 -3.76 -1.04
C SER A 182 5.48 -4.96 -0.54
N GLN A 183 6.22 -5.64 -1.41
CA GLN A 183 7.08 -6.76 -1.05
C GLN A 183 8.20 -6.34 -0.09
N GLU A 184 8.80 -5.17 -0.28
CA GLU A 184 9.78 -4.61 0.65
C GLU A 184 9.17 -4.34 2.04
N LYS A 185 7.96 -3.76 2.09
CA LYS A 185 7.24 -3.57 3.35
C LYS A 185 6.94 -4.90 4.05
N LEU A 186 6.52 -5.93 3.32
CA LEU A 186 6.29 -7.26 3.89
C LEU A 186 7.58 -7.87 4.49
N LYS A 187 8.73 -7.67 3.84
CA LYS A 187 10.02 -8.09 4.41
C LYS A 187 10.35 -7.36 5.72
N ILE A 188 10.03 -6.06 5.81
CA ILE A 188 10.22 -5.29 7.05
C ILE A 188 9.28 -5.80 8.13
N VAL A 189 7.99 -6.02 7.82
CA VAL A 189 7.02 -6.58 8.77
C VAL A 189 7.50 -7.94 9.29
N GLY A 190 7.96 -8.84 8.41
CA GLY A 190 8.49 -10.14 8.83
C GLY A 190 9.77 -10.07 9.68
N LYS A 191 10.54 -8.98 9.62
CA LYS A 191 11.65 -8.74 10.57
C LYS A 191 11.13 -8.27 11.92
N ILE A 192 10.20 -7.32 11.92
CA ILE A 192 9.56 -6.80 13.14
C ILE A 192 8.85 -7.92 13.91
N GLU A 193 8.17 -8.84 13.22
CA GLU A 193 7.53 -10.00 13.84
C GLU A 193 8.54 -10.89 14.57
N LYS A 194 9.70 -11.17 13.96
CA LYS A 194 10.78 -11.92 14.59
C LYS A 194 11.37 -11.20 15.80
N ASP A 195 11.56 -9.89 15.71
CA ASP A 195 12.06 -9.07 16.82
C ASP A 195 11.05 -9.08 17.99
N ILE A 196 9.74 -9.03 17.71
CA ILE A 196 8.68 -9.15 18.72
C ILE A 196 8.72 -10.52 19.39
N GLU A 197 8.89 -11.60 18.63
CA GLU A 197 9.01 -12.95 19.17
C GLU A 197 10.25 -13.09 20.07
N ALA A 198 11.39 -12.53 19.65
CA ALA A 198 12.61 -12.52 20.46
C ALA A 198 12.42 -11.74 21.78
N ILE A 199 11.85 -10.52 21.72
CA ILE A 199 11.56 -9.72 22.92
C ILE A 199 10.59 -10.44 23.87
N ARG A 200 9.61 -11.17 23.34
CA ARG A 200 8.70 -11.98 24.15
C ARG A 200 9.43 -13.10 24.87
N ALA A 201 10.30 -13.84 24.17
CA ALA A 201 11.10 -14.89 24.77
C ALA A 201 12.03 -14.35 25.87
N GLU A 202 12.72 -13.24 25.61
CA GLU A 202 13.57 -12.56 26.62
C GLU A 202 12.76 -12.10 27.83
N ARG A 203 11.56 -11.57 27.62
CA ARG A 203 10.66 -11.16 28.71
C ARG A 203 10.20 -12.34 29.56
N GLU A 204 9.89 -13.47 28.93
CA GLU A 204 9.51 -14.71 29.63
C GLU A 204 10.69 -15.23 30.46
N GLU A 205 11.88 -15.29 29.88
CA GLU A 205 13.12 -15.68 30.57
C GLU A 205 13.42 -14.77 31.77
N ALA A 206 13.39 -13.45 31.57
CA ALA A 206 13.55 -12.48 32.66
C ALA A 206 12.48 -12.64 33.74
N GLY A 207 11.24 -12.95 33.35
CA GLY A 207 10.15 -13.26 34.26
C GLY A 207 10.44 -14.47 35.15
N LEU A 208 10.98 -15.55 34.55
CA LEU A 208 11.42 -16.73 35.29
C LEU A 208 12.56 -16.38 36.26
N THR A 209 13.58 -15.65 35.81
CA THR A 209 14.69 -15.21 36.68
C THR A 209 14.20 -14.37 37.86
N ILE A 210 13.30 -13.40 37.62
CA ILE A 210 12.71 -12.58 38.68
C ILE A 210 11.93 -13.44 39.68
N SER A 211 11.17 -14.42 39.21
CA SER A 211 10.42 -15.31 40.09
C SER A 211 11.33 -16.15 40.99
N GLU A 212 12.43 -16.66 40.44
CA GLU A 212 13.41 -17.45 41.19
C GLU A 212 14.17 -16.59 42.20
N LEU A 213 14.62 -15.39 41.82
CA LEU A 213 15.27 -14.47 42.76
C LEU A 213 14.33 -14.05 43.90
N ARG A 214 13.05 -13.81 43.62
CA ARG A 214 12.04 -13.55 44.66
C ARG A 214 11.87 -14.75 45.60
N ARG A 215 11.87 -15.97 45.07
CA ARG A 215 11.82 -17.20 45.86
C ARG A 215 13.03 -17.31 46.79
N GLN A 216 14.24 -17.12 46.25
CA GLN A 216 15.49 -17.16 47.02
C GLN A 216 15.54 -16.09 48.11
N LEU A 217 15.08 -14.86 47.79
CA LEU A 217 15.01 -13.77 48.77
C LEU A 217 14.06 -14.11 49.92
N ASN A 218 12.86 -14.59 49.62
CA ASN A 218 11.88 -14.98 50.64
C ASN A 218 12.41 -16.13 51.52
N GLU A 219 13.08 -17.10 50.91
CA GLU A 219 13.71 -18.20 51.64
C GLU A 219 14.84 -17.72 52.56
N ALA A 220 15.68 -16.79 52.08
CA ALA A 220 16.74 -16.18 52.87
C ALA A 220 16.19 -15.34 54.03
N LEU A 221 15.13 -14.54 53.80
CA LEU A 221 14.44 -13.78 54.84
C LEU A 221 13.86 -14.72 55.91
N SER A 222 13.13 -15.77 55.51
CA SER A 222 12.59 -16.76 56.46
C SER A 222 13.67 -17.47 57.27
N ARG A 223 14.82 -17.80 56.64
CA ARG A 223 15.99 -18.36 57.34
C ARG A 223 16.59 -17.36 58.33
N ALA A 224 16.71 -16.08 57.96
CA ALA A 224 17.22 -15.03 58.84
C ALA A 224 16.30 -14.80 60.04
N GLU A 225 14.98 -14.69 59.82
CA GLU A 225 13.98 -14.55 60.88
C GLU A 225 14.01 -15.76 61.83
N SER A 226 14.10 -16.97 61.30
CA SER A 226 14.21 -18.19 62.11
C SER A 226 15.49 -18.22 62.96
N ALA A 227 16.62 -17.75 62.40
CA ALA A 227 17.88 -17.65 63.13
C ALA A 227 17.82 -16.58 64.22
N GLU A 228 17.22 -15.42 63.92
CA GLU A 228 17.00 -14.35 64.88
C GLU A 228 16.10 -14.80 66.04
N GLN A 229 14.97 -15.44 65.75
CA GLN A 229 14.07 -15.97 66.79
C GLN A 229 14.78 -16.99 67.70
N ARG A 230 15.60 -17.89 67.12
CA ARG A 230 16.40 -18.86 67.90
C ARG A 230 17.47 -18.18 68.75
N ALA A 231 18.13 -17.15 68.21
CA ALA A 231 19.13 -16.38 68.95
C ALA A 231 18.48 -15.61 70.11
N GLN A 232 17.35 -14.95 69.88
CA GLN A 232 16.57 -14.26 70.90
C GLN A 232 16.05 -15.22 71.98
N SER A 233 15.47 -16.36 71.59
CA SER A 233 14.97 -17.35 72.55
C SER A 233 16.11 -17.96 73.37
N GLY A 234 17.24 -18.27 72.74
CA GLY A 234 18.44 -18.78 73.42
C GLY A 234 19.04 -17.77 74.39
N ALA A 235 19.13 -16.49 73.99
CA ALA A 235 19.60 -15.41 74.85
C ALA A 235 18.67 -15.20 76.06
N LEU A 236 17.35 -15.19 75.84
CA LEU A 236 16.35 -15.06 76.90
C LEU A 236 16.40 -16.24 77.88
N GLU A 237 16.58 -17.48 77.39
CA GLU A 237 16.75 -18.64 78.27
C GLU A 237 18.05 -18.57 79.09
N ALA A 238 19.16 -18.14 78.49
CA ALA A 238 20.41 -17.94 79.20
C ALA A 238 20.30 -16.86 80.29
N GLU A 239 19.62 -15.74 79.99
CA GLU A 239 19.33 -14.69 80.96
C GLU A 239 18.41 -15.21 82.10
N LYS A 240 17.39 -16.00 81.79
CA LYS A 240 16.53 -16.64 82.80
C LYS A 240 17.32 -17.58 83.71
N ARG A 241 18.23 -18.38 83.16
CA ARG A 241 19.09 -19.29 83.93
C ARG A 241 20.04 -18.53 84.85
N THR A 242 20.72 -17.50 84.34
CA THR A 242 21.59 -16.65 85.17
C THR A 242 20.81 -15.92 86.26
N THR A 243 19.63 -15.39 85.93
CA THR A 243 18.72 -14.78 86.91
C THR A 243 18.27 -15.78 87.98
N ALA A 244 17.95 -17.02 87.60
CA ALA A 244 17.58 -18.07 88.54
C ALA A 244 18.74 -18.44 89.47
N SER A 245 19.94 -18.64 88.92
CA SER A 245 21.16 -18.91 89.69
C SER A 245 21.46 -17.78 90.67
N LEU A 246 21.39 -16.52 90.23
CA LEU A 246 21.62 -15.36 91.10
C LEU A 246 20.55 -15.24 92.19
N LYS A 247 19.29 -15.62 91.93
CA LYS A 247 18.24 -15.66 92.95
C LYS A 247 18.53 -16.73 94.00
N GLU A 248 18.95 -17.92 93.59
CA GLU A 248 19.37 -18.99 94.48
C GLU A 248 20.57 -18.54 95.34
N ASP A 249 21.59 -17.92 94.75
CA ASP A 249 22.73 -17.36 95.47
C ASP A 249 22.30 -16.30 96.49
N ILE A 250 21.36 -15.40 96.13
CA ILE A 250 20.81 -14.40 97.05
C ILE A 250 20.06 -15.07 98.21
N GLU A 251 19.29 -16.12 97.96
CA GLU A 251 18.59 -16.87 99.00
C GLU A 251 19.57 -17.61 99.91
N ASN A 252 20.59 -18.26 99.35
CA ASN A 252 21.67 -18.90 100.09
C ASN A 252 22.40 -17.89 100.97
N LEU A 253 22.81 -16.74 100.42
CA LEU A 253 23.46 -15.67 101.19
C LEU A 253 22.54 -15.10 102.29
N ARG A 254 21.22 -15.02 102.08
CA ARG A 254 20.27 -14.63 103.12
C ARG A 254 20.18 -15.65 104.24
N ILE A 255 20.18 -16.95 103.91
CA ILE A 255 20.20 -18.04 104.89
C ILE A 255 21.51 -18.01 105.68
N GLU A 256 22.65 -17.90 105.00
CA GLU A 256 23.97 -17.79 105.63
C GLU A 256 24.07 -16.57 106.54
N LYS A 257 23.60 -15.40 106.06
CA LYS A 257 23.52 -14.19 106.88
C LYS A 257 22.66 -14.43 108.13
N LYS A 258 21.48 -15.05 107.99
CA LYS A 258 20.60 -15.35 109.13
C LYS A 258 21.26 -16.32 110.11
N LEU A 259 21.94 -17.35 109.61
CA LEU A 259 22.69 -18.30 110.45
C LEU A 259 23.86 -17.61 111.17
N ALA A 260 24.58 -16.72 110.49
CA ALA A 260 25.64 -15.92 111.08
C ALA A 260 25.10 -14.94 112.14
N GLU A 261 23.99 -14.27 111.88
CA GLU A 261 23.28 -13.43 112.85
C GLU A 261 22.81 -14.25 114.06
N ASP A 262 22.25 -15.45 113.85
CA ASP A 262 21.82 -16.34 114.92
C ASP A 262 23.01 -16.87 115.73
N ARG A 263 24.16 -17.17 115.09
CA ARG A 263 25.42 -17.50 115.78
C ARG A 263 25.92 -16.33 116.62
N ALA A 264 26.04 -15.14 116.03
CA ALA A 264 26.48 -13.94 116.74
C ALA A 264 25.55 -13.60 117.91
N LYS A 265 24.23 -13.78 117.76
CA LYS A 265 23.27 -13.62 118.87
C LYS A 265 23.48 -14.66 119.97
N ARG A 266 23.71 -15.93 119.62
CA ARG A 266 24.03 -16.98 120.61
C ARG A 266 25.33 -16.69 121.33
N GLU A 267 26.39 -16.31 120.62
CA GLU A 267 27.69 -15.95 121.19
C GLU A 267 27.60 -14.73 122.11
N LEU A 268 26.84 -13.70 121.70
CA LEU A 268 26.54 -12.56 122.57
C LEU A 268 25.76 -12.98 123.81
N GLN A 269 24.79 -13.89 123.68
CA GLN A 269 24.01 -14.39 124.80
C GLN A 269 24.88 -15.22 125.76
N THR A 270 25.69 -16.15 125.25
CA THR A 270 26.62 -16.94 126.08
C THR A 270 27.65 -16.06 126.74
N SER A 271 28.27 -15.11 126.03
CA SER A 271 29.20 -14.14 126.61
C SER A 271 28.52 -13.29 127.69
N ARG A 272 27.26 -12.90 127.49
CA ARG A 272 26.48 -12.16 128.49
C ARG A 272 26.16 -13.01 129.72
N ASP A 273 25.80 -14.28 129.53
CA ASP A 273 25.49 -15.20 130.63
C ASP A 273 26.77 -15.63 131.38
N GLU A 274 27.90 -15.80 130.71
CA GLU A 274 29.22 -15.97 131.30
C GLU A 274 29.66 -14.72 132.07
N ALA A 275 29.49 -13.52 131.51
CA ALA A 275 29.77 -12.27 132.19
C ALA A 275 28.89 -12.09 133.44
N LYS A 276 27.62 -12.48 133.39
CA LYS A 276 26.74 -12.52 134.57
C LYS A 276 27.20 -13.57 135.57
N SER A 277 27.57 -14.77 135.15
CA SER A 277 28.08 -15.82 136.04
C SER A 277 29.41 -15.41 136.68
N GLN A 278 30.32 -14.77 135.93
CA GLN A 278 31.55 -14.16 136.43
C GLN A 278 31.25 -13.01 137.38
N GLN A 279 30.24 -12.18 137.11
CA GLN A 279 29.79 -11.13 138.01
C GLN A 279 29.18 -11.72 139.30
N GLU A 280 28.41 -12.80 139.21
CA GLU A 280 27.85 -13.51 140.36
C GLU A 280 28.95 -14.22 141.16
N LYS A 281 29.87 -14.93 140.51
CA LYS A 281 31.08 -15.48 141.15
C LYS A 281 31.94 -14.38 141.77
N GLY A 282 32.09 -13.25 141.10
CA GLY A 282 32.77 -12.07 141.61
C GLY A 282 32.08 -11.51 142.85
N LYS A 283 30.74 -11.47 142.86
CA LYS A 283 29.94 -11.09 144.05
C LYS A 283 30.02 -12.13 145.17
N VAL A 284 30.06 -13.42 144.85
CA VAL A 284 30.23 -14.51 145.83
C VAL A 284 31.63 -14.46 146.42
N VAL A 285 32.67 -14.28 145.61
CA VAL A 285 34.05 -14.07 146.06
C VAL A 285 34.18 -12.75 146.83
N GLU A 286 33.48 -11.68 146.45
CA GLU A 286 33.43 -10.44 147.23
C GLU A 286 32.71 -10.67 148.58
N LEU A 287 31.66 -11.48 148.61
CA LEU A 287 30.97 -11.88 149.84
C LEU A 287 31.81 -12.83 150.71
N GLU A 288 32.60 -13.73 150.11
CA GLU A 288 33.57 -14.60 150.78
C GLU A 288 34.75 -13.80 151.31
N LEU A 289 35.31 -12.87 150.53
CA LEU A 289 36.32 -11.90 150.99
C LEU A 289 35.77 -11.00 152.11
N ARG A 290 34.51 -10.57 152.02
CA ARG A 290 33.85 -9.86 153.14
C ARG A 290 33.60 -10.77 154.34
N GLY A 291 33.40 -12.06 154.13
CA GLY A 291 33.32 -13.09 155.17
C GLY A 291 34.67 -13.35 155.84
N GLU A 292 35.75 -13.40 155.06
CA GLU A 292 37.13 -13.55 155.54
C GLU A 292 37.61 -12.27 156.25
N ILE A 293 37.18 -11.08 155.82
CA ILE A 293 37.41 -9.81 156.53
C ILE A 293 36.60 -9.75 157.85
N ALA A 294 35.47 -10.44 157.95
CA ALA A 294 34.62 -10.43 159.15
C ALA A 294 35.03 -11.48 160.21
N VAL A 295 35.87 -12.47 159.88
CA VAL A 295 36.28 -13.56 160.78
C VAL A 295 37.80 -13.82 160.71
N SER A 296 38.64 -12.81 160.96
CA SER A 296 39.78 -12.88 161.90
C SER A 296 40.65 -11.60 161.90
N PRO A 297 41.23 -11.22 163.06
CA PRO A 297 41.95 -9.96 163.24
C PRO A 297 43.47 -10.07 163.04
N LEU A 298 44.11 -8.90 162.79
CA LEU A 298 45.52 -8.54 163.02
C LEU A 298 46.65 -9.32 162.29
N GLY A 299 47.46 -8.61 161.50
CA GLY A 299 48.90 -8.91 161.40
C GLY A 299 49.61 -8.70 160.05
N SER A 300 50.34 -7.58 159.96
CA SER A 300 51.74 -7.45 159.48
C SER A 300 52.18 -7.81 158.03
N LEU A 301 52.86 -6.82 157.41
CA LEU A 301 54.04 -6.94 156.49
C LEU A 301 53.78 -7.57 155.10
N SER A 302 54.50 -7.32 154.01
CA SER A 302 55.55 -6.41 153.54
C SER A 302 55.85 -6.86 152.10
N ASN A 303 56.04 -5.91 151.17
CA ASN A 303 56.90 -5.91 149.98
C ASN A 303 56.93 -7.04 148.91
N VAL A 304 57.31 -6.56 147.70
CA VAL A 304 57.92 -7.23 146.53
C VAL A 304 56.93 -7.83 145.53
N SER A 305 57.09 -7.83 144.20
CA SER A 305 57.81 -7.10 143.13
C SER A 305 57.74 -8.03 141.90
N LEU A 306 57.80 -7.46 140.68
CA LEU A 306 58.13 -8.13 139.39
C LEU A 306 57.09 -9.14 138.87
N ALA A 307 56.95 -9.43 137.58
CA ALA A 307 57.31 -8.80 136.31
C ALA A 307 56.75 -9.70 135.20
N ASN A 308 56.63 -9.11 134.01
CA ASN A 308 57.02 -9.68 132.72
C ASN A 308 56.09 -10.61 131.89
N MET A 309 56.06 -10.19 130.60
CA MET A 309 56.18 -10.99 129.36
C MET A 309 54.95 -11.73 128.83
N ARG A 310 54.50 -11.32 127.63
CA ARG A 310 54.70 -11.97 126.29
C ARG A 310 53.38 -12.67 125.94
N SER A 311 52.92 -12.88 124.72
CA SER A 311 53.28 -12.76 123.29
C SER A 311 51.92 -13.08 122.60
N GLU A 312 51.54 -12.75 121.37
CA GLU A 312 52.12 -13.07 120.07
C GLU A 312 50.98 -12.83 119.03
N SER A 313 51.34 -12.36 117.84
CA SER A 313 50.64 -12.42 116.53
C SER A 313 49.31 -11.67 116.32
#